data_AF-W6UBA2-F1
#
_entry.id   AF-W6UBA2-F1
#
_cell.length_a   1.000
_cell.length_b   1.000
_cell.length_c   1.000
_cell.angle_alpha   90.00
_cell.angle_beta   90.00
_cell.angle_gamma   90.00
#
_symmetry.space_group_name_H-M   'P 1'
#
loop_
_entity.id
_entity.type
_entity.pdbx_description
1 polymer ?
#
loop_
_entity_poly.entity_id
_entity_poly.type
_entity_poly.pdbx_seq_one_letter_code
_entity_poly.pdbx_strand_id
1 'polypeptide(L)'
;MKLLKIPSLLLAGMMIISCQSTTKKQDDMKVFEKGTFGYDLNFLNENDSIVVLKNDDGSAQLALSPKYQAKVFTSTAEGLDGKSFGWVNYKAFGKPLDPHMNAYGGEDRLWLGPEGGKFSLYFKKGDSMVFDNWHTPAGIDSESWILVKSDGKRASLNKEMELQNYAGTNLKIKLERDVEILEKDNIEKVLNISLAGKVSSVAFKTQNTITNSGTNEWTEKTGAPCIWSLDMFSPSPKTVIVIPYIESAAGKVATTDYFGEIAKDRITYKNGILLFKADGKSRGKLGIPPGRVKNVAGSYAADQHVLTITMFDINNKAKYLNQEWTPDKDPFTGDAMNAYNDGPLADGSQMGPFYELESVSPPTFLKPGEKHTHMHSVFHFTGDKTALNEIAVKVLGVSLDEIAGAFKD
;
A
#
# COMPACT_ATOMS: atom_id res chain seq x y z
N MET A 1 33.92 -71.96 59.57
CA MET A 1 32.88 -70.94 59.36
C MET A 1 33.50 -69.81 58.54
N LYS A 2 32.89 -69.45 57.38
CA LYS A 2 33.27 -68.41 56.38
C LYS A 2 34.53 -68.73 55.54
N LEU A 3 34.44 -69.46 54.42
CA LEU A 3 34.04 -69.09 53.04
C LEU A 3 34.89 -67.98 52.39
N LEU A 4 35.87 -68.42 51.58
CA LEU A 4 36.58 -67.63 50.56
C LEU A 4 36.25 -68.25 49.20
N LYS A 5 35.61 -67.53 48.27
CA LYS A 5 35.53 -67.91 46.85
C LYS A 5 35.63 -66.68 45.95
N ILE A 6 36.80 -66.61 45.31
CA ILE A 6 37.22 -66.16 43.97
C ILE A 6 36.14 -65.48 43.10
N PRO A 7 36.47 -64.34 42.44
CA PRO A 7 35.54 -63.64 41.55
C PRO A 7 35.52 -64.24 40.13
N SER A 8 34.32 -64.35 39.56
CA SER A 8 34.08 -64.68 38.16
C SER A 8 33.93 -63.41 37.32
N LEU A 9 34.72 -63.33 36.25
CA LEU A 9 34.58 -62.38 35.14
C LEU A 9 33.20 -62.52 34.49
N LEU A 10 32.44 -61.43 34.40
CA LEU A 10 31.22 -61.32 33.59
C LEU A 10 31.48 -60.34 32.45
N LEU A 11 31.48 -60.89 31.23
CA LEU A 11 31.64 -60.21 29.96
C LEU A 11 30.26 -59.66 29.54
N ALA A 12 30.06 -58.34 29.62
CA ALA A 12 28.83 -57.69 29.17
C ALA A 12 29.07 -57.07 27.77
N GLY A 13 28.38 -57.61 26.77
CA GLY A 13 28.39 -57.09 25.39
C GLY A 13 27.56 -55.82 25.26
N MET A 14 28.18 -54.75 24.76
CA MET A 14 27.49 -53.54 24.29
C MET A 14 26.91 -53.77 22.90
N MET A 15 25.58 -53.80 22.79
CA MET A 15 24.89 -53.59 21.50
C MET A 15 24.84 -52.08 21.22
N ILE A 16 25.49 -51.65 20.15
CA ILE A 16 25.41 -50.28 19.65
C ILE A 16 24.21 -50.23 18.70
N ILE A 17 23.09 -49.67 19.15
CA ILE A 17 21.94 -49.35 18.32
C ILE A 17 22.25 -48.02 17.61
N SER A 18 22.58 -48.09 16.32
CA SER A 18 22.75 -46.94 15.45
C SER A 18 21.38 -46.30 15.19
N CYS A 19 21.12 -45.13 15.80
CA CYS A 19 20.04 -44.26 15.37
C CYS A 19 20.41 -43.62 14.04
N GLN A 20 19.76 -44.05 12.95
CA GLN A 20 19.68 -43.26 11.73
C GLN A 20 18.84 -42.01 12.03
N SER A 21 19.51 -40.89 12.26
CA SER A 21 18.89 -39.58 12.18
C SER A 21 18.51 -39.33 10.72
N THR A 22 17.21 -39.41 10.42
CA THR A 22 16.63 -38.84 9.21
C THR A 22 16.88 -37.34 9.22
N THR A 23 17.96 -36.94 8.55
CA THR A 23 18.26 -35.55 8.24
C THR A 23 17.13 -35.06 7.35
N LYS A 24 16.24 -34.22 7.90
CA LYS A 24 15.39 -33.36 7.07
C LYS A 24 16.34 -32.60 6.13
N LYS A 25 16.19 -32.79 4.82
CA LYS A 25 16.78 -31.88 3.83
C LYS A 25 16.30 -30.49 4.20
N GLN A 26 17.22 -29.70 4.74
CA GLN A 26 17.11 -28.25 4.73
C GLN A 26 17.26 -27.89 3.25
N ASP A 27 16.16 -27.57 2.58
CA ASP A 27 16.23 -27.00 1.23
C ASP A 27 17.14 -25.78 1.32
N ASP A 28 18.24 -25.78 0.55
CA ASP A 28 19.05 -24.60 0.33
C ASP A 28 18.13 -23.54 -0.28
N MET A 29 17.63 -22.63 0.56
CA MET A 29 16.85 -21.49 0.07
C MET A 29 17.71 -20.74 -0.92
N LYS A 30 17.25 -20.65 -2.17
CA LYS A 30 17.89 -19.81 -3.19
C LYS A 30 18.06 -18.41 -2.59
N VAL A 31 19.30 -17.94 -2.55
CA VAL A 31 19.63 -16.60 -2.05
C VAL A 31 19.30 -15.62 -3.17
N PHE A 32 18.38 -14.70 -2.89
CA PHE A 32 17.98 -13.63 -3.81
C PHE A 32 18.67 -12.31 -3.43
N GLU A 33 18.95 -11.47 -4.43
CA GLU A 33 19.50 -10.15 -4.20
C GLU A 33 18.46 -9.19 -3.60
N LYS A 34 18.90 -8.31 -2.69
CA LYS A 34 18.02 -7.29 -2.09
C LYS A 34 17.43 -6.38 -3.17
N GLY A 35 16.12 -6.16 -3.11
CA GLY A 35 15.37 -5.39 -4.11
C GLY A 35 14.69 -6.27 -5.17
N THR A 36 14.90 -7.59 -5.14
CA THR A 36 14.11 -8.54 -5.90
C THR A 36 12.90 -9.04 -5.10
N PHE A 37 11.88 -9.51 -5.80
CA PHE A 37 10.68 -10.06 -5.19
C PHE A 37 10.95 -11.32 -4.37
N GLY A 38 11.86 -12.18 -4.81
CA GLY A 38 12.26 -13.38 -4.07
C GLY A 38 12.92 -13.06 -2.73
N TYR A 39 13.70 -11.97 -2.66
CA TYR A 39 14.27 -11.50 -1.40
C TYR A 39 13.17 -11.06 -0.42
N ASP A 40 12.22 -10.25 -0.90
CA ASP A 40 11.11 -9.77 -0.07
C ASP A 40 10.18 -10.90 0.34
N LEU A 41 9.86 -11.82 -0.58
CA LEU A 41 9.04 -12.97 -0.28
C LEU A 41 9.68 -13.86 0.78
N ASN A 42 10.99 -14.13 0.70
CA ASN A 42 11.70 -14.89 1.72
C ASN A 42 11.62 -14.19 3.09
N PHE A 43 11.95 -12.89 3.13
CA PHE A 43 11.88 -12.10 4.36
C PHE A 43 10.47 -12.06 4.97
N LEU A 44 9.45 -11.85 4.15
CA LEU A 44 8.06 -11.77 4.60
C LEU A 44 7.55 -13.12 5.13
N ASN A 45 7.97 -14.24 4.52
CA ASN A 45 7.61 -15.58 5.00
C ASN A 45 8.22 -15.94 6.36
N GLU A 46 9.29 -15.27 6.78
CA GLU A 46 9.81 -15.40 8.16
C GLU A 46 8.88 -14.73 9.18
N ASN A 47 8.01 -13.81 8.74
CA ASN A 47 7.21 -12.94 9.60
C ASN A 47 5.70 -13.19 9.52
N ASP A 48 5.20 -13.77 8.41
CA ASP A 48 3.80 -14.13 8.20
C ASP A 48 3.67 -15.31 7.20
N SER A 49 2.48 -15.92 7.16
CA SER A 49 2.09 -16.84 6.10
C SER A 49 1.64 -16.05 4.86
N ILE A 50 2.58 -15.77 3.96
CA ILE A 50 2.31 -14.94 2.78
C ILE A 50 1.48 -15.69 1.74
N VAL A 51 0.42 -15.04 1.28
CA VAL A 51 -0.39 -15.46 0.14
C VAL A 51 0.28 -14.93 -1.13
N VAL A 52 0.68 -15.84 -2.03
CA VAL A 52 1.26 -15.47 -3.32
C VAL A 52 0.21 -15.65 -4.41
N LEU A 53 -0.12 -14.55 -5.10
CA LEU A 53 -0.99 -14.57 -6.28
C LEU A 53 -0.13 -14.45 -7.55
N LYS A 54 -0.49 -15.14 -8.62
CA LYS A 54 0.27 -15.18 -9.87
C LYS A 54 -0.64 -15.16 -11.10
N ASN A 55 -0.13 -14.60 -12.19
CA ASN A 55 -0.75 -14.76 -13.50
C ASN A 55 -0.48 -16.17 -14.05
N ASP A 56 -1.08 -16.51 -15.19
CA ASP A 56 -1.00 -17.87 -15.74
C ASP A 56 0.42 -18.34 -16.11
N ASP A 57 1.27 -17.43 -16.60
CA ASP A 57 2.66 -17.77 -16.95
C ASP A 57 3.65 -17.68 -15.76
N GLY A 58 3.19 -17.15 -14.62
CA GLY A 58 3.96 -17.02 -13.39
C GLY A 58 5.02 -15.92 -13.39
N SER A 59 5.13 -15.11 -14.45
CA SER A 59 6.03 -13.95 -14.50
C SER A 59 5.54 -12.84 -13.56
N ALA A 60 4.25 -12.56 -13.55
CA ALA A 60 3.65 -11.59 -12.66
C ALA A 60 3.24 -12.24 -11.33
N GLN A 61 3.71 -11.70 -10.21
CA GLN A 61 3.40 -12.23 -8.88
C GLN A 61 3.15 -11.10 -7.86
N LEU A 62 2.31 -11.38 -6.85
CA LEU A 62 2.02 -10.49 -5.72
C LEU A 62 2.29 -11.22 -4.40
N ALA A 63 2.81 -10.53 -3.39
CA ALA A 63 2.95 -11.01 -2.02
C ALA A 63 1.94 -10.29 -1.12
N LEU A 64 0.93 -11.01 -0.62
CA LEU A 64 -0.13 -10.48 0.23
C LEU A 64 -0.03 -11.06 1.65
N SER A 65 -0.24 -10.23 2.65
CA SER A 65 -0.16 -10.63 4.06
C SER A 65 -1.51 -10.47 4.79
N PRO A 66 -2.15 -11.56 5.22
CA PRO A 66 -3.30 -11.49 6.12
C PRO A 66 -2.96 -10.86 7.48
N LYS A 67 -1.75 -11.09 8.02
CA LYS A 67 -1.35 -10.57 9.33
C LYS A 67 -1.15 -9.06 9.32
N TYR A 68 -0.53 -8.53 8.28
CA TYR A 68 -0.21 -7.10 8.18
C TYR A 68 -1.27 -6.41 7.32
N GLN A 69 -2.45 -6.14 7.90
CA GLN A 69 -3.51 -5.30 7.30
C GLN A 69 -4.11 -5.83 5.98
N ALA A 70 -4.00 -7.12 5.68
CA ALA A 70 -4.43 -7.66 4.37
C ALA A 70 -3.79 -6.93 3.17
N LYS A 71 -2.61 -6.36 3.35
CA LYS A 71 -1.95 -5.51 2.34
C LYS A 71 -1.26 -6.34 1.28
N VAL A 72 -1.15 -5.77 0.09
CA VAL A 72 -0.16 -6.22 -0.89
C VAL A 72 1.16 -5.58 -0.46
N PHE A 73 2.13 -6.40 -0.05
CA PHE A 73 3.44 -5.89 0.34
C PHE A 73 4.23 -5.44 -0.88
N THR A 74 4.27 -6.29 -1.90
CA THR A 74 4.98 -6.01 -3.13
C THR A 74 4.50 -6.92 -4.29
N SER A 75 4.80 -6.53 -5.51
CA SER A 75 4.60 -7.23 -6.76
C SER A 75 5.88 -7.30 -7.60
N THR A 76 5.85 -8.13 -8.64
CA THR A 76 6.90 -8.28 -9.65
C THR A 76 6.30 -8.63 -10.99
N ALA A 77 6.95 -8.20 -12.08
CA ALA A 77 6.61 -8.54 -13.45
C ALA A 77 7.50 -9.64 -14.06
N GLU A 78 8.54 -10.08 -13.33
CA GLU A 78 9.61 -10.92 -13.86
C GLU A 78 9.98 -12.09 -12.93
N GLY A 79 9.02 -12.54 -12.13
CA GLY A 79 9.17 -13.65 -11.19
C GLY A 79 10.07 -13.32 -10.01
N LEU A 80 10.62 -14.37 -9.39
CA LEU A 80 11.35 -14.26 -8.11
C LEU A 80 12.65 -13.45 -8.22
N ASP A 81 13.33 -13.51 -9.35
CA ASP A 81 14.55 -12.71 -9.60
C ASP A 81 14.22 -11.29 -10.08
N GLY A 82 12.94 -11.03 -10.39
CA GLY A 82 12.45 -9.73 -10.85
C GLY A 82 12.43 -8.68 -9.75
N LYS A 83 12.38 -7.41 -10.17
CA LYS A 83 12.30 -6.25 -9.28
C LYS A 83 11.07 -6.33 -8.37
N SER A 84 11.25 -5.98 -7.11
CA SER A 84 10.18 -5.70 -6.15
C SER A 84 9.71 -4.25 -6.30
N PHE A 85 8.41 -4.01 -6.53
CA PHE A 85 7.87 -2.67 -6.77
C PHE A 85 7.43 -1.94 -5.49
N GLY A 86 6.86 -2.68 -4.54
CA GLY A 86 6.44 -2.17 -3.24
C GLY A 86 7.62 -1.76 -2.36
N TRP A 87 7.36 -0.85 -1.42
CA TRP A 87 8.31 -0.52 -0.37
C TRP A 87 8.06 -1.37 0.88
N VAL A 88 9.09 -2.09 1.33
CA VAL A 88 9.07 -2.90 2.57
C VAL A 88 9.99 -2.29 3.62
N ASN A 89 9.46 -2.00 4.80
CA ASN A 89 10.26 -1.49 5.92
C ASN A 89 10.82 -2.63 6.77
N TYR A 90 11.88 -3.29 6.32
CA TYR A 90 12.48 -4.41 7.05
C TYR A 90 12.80 -4.11 8.52
N LYS A 91 13.12 -2.84 8.85
CA LYS A 91 13.49 -2.42 10.22
C LYS A 91 12.32 -2.40 11.20
N ALA A 92 11.08 -2.32 10.70
CA ALA A 92 9.88 -2.32 11.53
C ALA A 92 9.53 -3.71 12.07
N PHE A 93 10.00 -4.78 11.40
CA PHE A 93 9.72 -6.15 11.80
C PHE A 93 10.52 -6.56 13.03
N GLY A 94 9.95 -7.44 13.85
CA GLY A 94 10.56 -7.92 15.10
C GLY A 94 10.68 -6.86 16.21
N LYS A 95 10.15 -5.65 16.00
CA LYS A 95 10.05 -4.61 17.04
C LYS A 95 8.79 -4.79 17.88
N PRO A 96 8.80 -4.34 19.15
CA PRO A 96 7.57 -4.12 19.90
C PRO A 96 6.64 -3.19 19.12
N LEU A 97 5.33 -3.36 19.29
CA LEU A 97 4.36 -2.48 18.65
C LEU A 97 4.58 -1.04 19.09
N ASP A 98 4.68 -0.16 18.10
CA ASP A 98 4.67 1.29 18.32
C ASP A 98 3.23 1.73 18.63
N PRO A 99 3.01 2.56 19.66
CA PRO A 99 1.67 3.02 20.02
C PRO A 99 1.04 3.96 18.98
N HIS A 100 1.83 4.63 18.13
CA HIS A 100 1.33 5.56 17.12
C HIS A 100 1.02 4.85 15.79
N MET A 101 2.00 4.16 15.22
CA MET A 101 1.85 3.43 13.96
C MET A 101 2.98 2.44 13.72
N ASN A 102 2.63 1.26 13.18
CA ASN A 102 3.58 0.22 12.84
C ASN A 102 3.85 0.22 11.31
N ALA A 103 4.80 1.05 10.89
CA ALA A 103 5.08 1.34 9.48
C ALA A 103 5.81 0.21 8.72
N TYR A 104 5.17 -0.95 8.51
CA TYR A 104 5.76 -2.10 7.80
C TYR A 104 5.97 -1.88 6.29
N GLY A 105 5.36 -0.83 5.71
CA GLY A 105 5.31 -0.58 4.27
C GLY A 105 4.08 -1.18 3.58
N GLY A 106 4.18 -1.39 2.27
CA GLY A 106 3.20 -2.07 1.43
C GLY A 106 2.79 -1.32 0.17
N GLU A 107 2.85 -2.03 -0.96
CA GLU A 107 2.48 -1.52 -2.30
C GLU A 107 1.02 -1.09 -2.43
N ASP A 108 0.07 -1.69 -1.71
CA ASP A 108 -1.30 -1.16 -1.53
C ASP A 108 -1.82 -1.59 -0.16
N ARG A 109 -2.20 -0.60 0.66
CA ARG A 109 -2.75 -0.79 2.01
C ARG A 109 -4.04 0.00 2.18
N LEU A 110 -4.96 -0.59 2.96
CA LEU A 110 -6.28 -0.01 3.24
C LEU A 110 -6.29 0.82 4.53
N TRP A 111 -6.58 2.10 4.40
CA TRP A 111 -6.76 3.04 5.50
C TRP A 111 -8.22 3.51 5.60
N LEU A 112 -8.56 4.14 6.72
CA LEU A 112 -9.87 4.75 6.93
C LEU A 112 -9.71 6.22 7.26
N GLY A 113 -10.47 7.09 6.60
CA GLY A 113 -10.53 8.50 6.96
C GLY A 113 -11.75 8.85 7.82
N PRO A 114 -11.75 10.02 8.47
CA PRO A 114 -10.68 11.00 8.40
C PRO A 114 -9.59 10.79 9.46
N GLU A 115 -8.35 11.13 9.12
CA GLU A 115 -7.24 11.16 10.07
C GLU A 115 -7.41 12.27 11.12
N GLY A 116 -7.65 13.49 10.67
CA GLY A 116 -7.98 14.63 11.52
C GLY A 116 -9.46 15.03 11.42
N GLY A 117 -9.76 16.30 11.74
CA GLY A 117 -11.11 16.82 11.62
C GLY A 117 -12.08 16.40 12.74
N LYS A 118 -13.25 17.05 12.73
CA LYS A 118 -14.33 16.84 13.70
C LYS A 118 -14.76 15.38 13.90
N PHE A 119 -14.56 14.54 12.87
CA PHE A 119 -14.94 13.13 12.85
C PHE A 119 -13.74 12.18 12.78
N SER A 120 -12.55 12.64 13.20
CA SER A 120 -11.32 11.83 13.19
C SER A 120 -11.52 10.44 13.82
N LEU A 121 -10.86 9.43 13.25
CA LEU A 121 -10.78 8.08 13.81
C LEU A 121 -9.50 7.82 14.64
N TYR A 122 -8.62 8.82 14.77
CA TYR A 122 -7.24 8.67 15.23
C TYR A 122 -6.92 9.45 16.50
N PHE A 123 -7.85 10.30 16.94
CA PHE A 123 -7.74 11.11 18.15
C PHE A 123 -8.90 10.80 19.09
N LYS A 124 -8.62 10.73 20.40
CA LYS A 124 -9.70 10.66 21.39
C LYS A 124 -10.38 12.02 21.50
N LYS A 125 -11.67 11.99 21.80
CA LYS A 125 -12.48 13.21 21.97
C LYS A 125 -11.84 14.17 22.99
N GLY A 126 -11.62 15.41 22.55
CA GLY A 126 -11.08 16.48 23.39
C GLY A 126 -9.55 16.59 23.38
N ASP A 127 -8.85 15.59 22.83
CA ASP A 127 -7.39 15.67 22.69
C ASP A 127 -7.01 16.70 21.63
N SER A 128 -5.87 17.37 21.83
CA SER A 128 -5.26 18.20 20.79
C SER A 128 -4.78 17.32 19.64
N MET A 129 -5.03 17.74 18.40
CA MET A 129 -4.59 17.01 17.20
C MET A 129 -3.10 17.26 16.92
N VAL A 130 -2.25 16.63 17.73
CA VAL A 130 -0.78 16.66 17.64
C VAL A 130 -0.26 15.22 17.67
N PHE A 131 0.99 15.01 17.24
CA PHE A 131 1.55 13.67 17.07
C PHE A 131 1.44 12.80 18.33
N ASP A 132 1.71 13.36 19.51
CA ASP A 132 1.65 12.65 20.79
C ASP A 132 0.29 12.02 21.11
N ASN A 133 -0.80 12.55 20.56
CA ASN A 133 -2.17 12.03 20.77
C ASN A 133 -2.71 11.25 19.56
N TRP A 134 -1.94 11.19 18.47
CA TRP A 134 -2.35 10.52 17.24
C TRP A 134 -2.09 9.02 17.35
N HIS A 135 -3.10 8.19 17.12
CA HIS A 135 -2.96 6.74 17.15
C HIS A 135 -3.69 6.09 15.99
N THR A 136 -2.99 5.19 15.30
CA THR A 136 -3.62 4.38 14.24
C THR A 136 -4.54 3.33 14.87
N PRO A 137 -5.78 3.17 14.37
CA PRO A 137 -6.64 2.09 14.83
C PRO A 137 -6.02 0.70 14.62
N ALA A 138 -6.00 -0.12 15.67
CA ALA A 138 -5.32 -1.42 15.65
C ALA A 138 -5.81 -2.35 14.52
N GLY A 139 -7.10 -2.28 14.17
CA GLY A 139 -7.70 -3.07 13.10
C GLY A 139 -7.15 -2.79 11.68
N ILE A 140 -6.49 -1.65 11.48
CA ILE A 140 -5.81 -1.29 10.21
C ILE A 140 -4.29 -1.11 10.37
N ASP A 141 -3.71 -1.47 11.52
CA ASP A 141 -2.27 -1.28 11.79
C ASP A 141 -1.58 -2.57 12.25
N SER A 142 -2.05 -3.15 13.35
CA SER A 142 -1.33 -4.18 14.09
C SER A 142 -2.08 -5.51 14.24
N GLU A 143 -3.40 -5.51 14.06
CA GLU A 143 -4.20 -6.73 14.16
C GLU A 143 -4.30 -7.48 12.83
N SER A 144 -4.20 -8.80 12.91
CA SER A 144 -4.41 -9.68 11.75
C SER A 144 -5.84 -9.61 11.20
N TRP A 145 -5.94 -9.88 9.90
CA TRP A 145 -7.17 -10.06 9.16
C TRP A 145 -7.44 -11.56 8.93
N ILE A 146 -8.71 -11.89 8.71
CA ILE A 146 -9.13 -13.27 8.43
C ILE A 146 -9.04 -13.49 6.92
N LEU A 147 -8.16 -14.39 6.48
CA LEU A 147 -8.20 -14.92 5.11
C LEU A 147 -9.43 -15.82 4.95
N VAL A 148 -10.40 -15.38 4.14
CA VAL A 148 -11.67 -16.10 3.90
C VAL A 148 -11.48 -17.18 2.85
N LYS A 149 -10.83 -16.82 1.74
CA LYS A 149 -10.55 -17.70 0.61
C LYS A 149 -9.37 -17.16 -0.18
N SER A 150 -8.62 -18.06 -0.80
CA SER A 150 -7.66 -17.71 -1.83
C SER A 150 -7.69 -18.77 -2.92
N ASP A 151 -7.59 -18.34 -4.16
CA ASP A 151 -7.11 -19.15 -5.26
C ASP A 151 -5.76 -18.55 -5.73
N GLY A 152 -5.07 -19.20 -6.66
CA GLY A 152 -3.75 -18.72 -7.13
C GLY A 152 -3.77 -17.32 -7.76
N LYS A 153 -4.95 -16.72 -8.02
CA LYS A 153 -5.11 -15.40 -8.65
C LYS A 153 -5.81 -14.38 -7.75
N ARG A 154 -6.59 -14.81 -6.78
CA ARG A 154 -7.43 -13.98 -5.92
C ARG A 154 -7.32 -14.36 -4.45
N ALA A 155 -7.37 -13.36 -3.57
CA ALA A 155 -7.51 -13.55 -2.13
C ALA A 155 -8.62 -12.64 -1.59
N SER A 156 -9.50 -13.18 -0.74
CA SER A 156 -10.54 -12.42 -0.04
C SER A 156 -10.27 -12.45 1.46
N LEU A 157 -10.23 -11.28 2.08
CA LEU A 157 -9.97 -11.11 3.50
C LEU A 157 -11.08 -10.28 4.15
N ASN A 158 -11.28 -10.46 5.45
CA ASN A 158 -12.19 -9.61 6.21
C ASN A 158 -11.65 -9.22 7.58
N LYS A 159 -12.20 -8.13 8.10
CA LYS A 159 -11.94 -7.62 9.44
C LYS A 159 -13.20 -6.99 10.02
N GLU A 160 -13.48 -7.26 11.28
CA GLU A 160 -14.46 -6.52 12.06
C GLU A 160 -13.73 -5.68 13.11
N MET A 161 -14.22 -4.47 13.34
CA MET A 161 -13.67 -3.56 14.35
C MET A 161 -14.76 -2.62 14.89
N GLU A 162 -14.50 -2.06 16.07
CA GLU A 162 -15.29 -0.97 16.65
C GLU A 162 -14.39 0.22 16.88
N LEU A 163 -14.75 1.38 16.31
CA LEU A 163 -14.03 2.63 16.45
C LEU A 163 -14.95 3.67 17.08
N GLN A 164 -14.39 4.61 17.83
CA GLN A 164 -15.11 5.81 18.25
C GLN A 164 -14.46 7.01 17.56
N ASN A 165 -15.26 7.80 16.85
CA ASN A 165 -14.74 9.02 16.25
C ASN A 165 -14.61 10.16 17.27
N TYR A 166 -13.90 11.22 16.90
CA TYR A 166 -13.64 12.38 17.78
C TYR A 166 -14.92 13.07 18.29
N ALA A 167 -16.03 12.97 17.55
CA ALA A 167 -17.34 13.49 18.00
C ALA A 167 -18.00 12.62 19.09
N GLY A 168 -17.54 11.38 19.27
CA GLY A 168 -18.05 10.39 20.23
C GLY A 168 -19.02 9.37 19.63
N THR A 169 -19.09 9.27 18.30
CA THR A 169 -19.92 8.27 17.62
C THR A 169 -19.19 6.93 17.58
N ASN A 170 -19.82 5.87 18.08
CA ASN A 170 -19.33 4.51 17.94
C ASN A 170 -19.70 3.92 16.57
N LEU A 171 -18.70 3.41 15.87
CA LEU A 171 -18.77 2.87 14.52
C LEU A 171 -18.41 1.37 14.58
N LYS A 172 -19.40 0.50 14.39
CA LYS A 172 -19.16 -0.93 14.19
C LYS A 172 -19.01 -1.20 12.71
N ILE A 173 -17.81 -1.62 12.34
CA ILE A 173 -17.37 -1.68 10.95
C ILE A 173 -17.02 -3.13 10.63
N LYS A 174 -17.57 -3.62 9.51
CA LYS A 174 -17.02 -4.79 8.82
C LYS A 174 -16.34 -4.33 7.54
N LEU A 175 -15.08 -4.70 7.37
CA LEU A 175 -14.31 -4.51 6.15
C LEU A 175 -14.15 -5.85 5.43
N GLU A 176 -14.30 -5.81 4.11
CA GLU A 176 -14.05 -6.92 3.20
C GLU A 176 -13.07 -6.41 2.12
N ARG A 177 -11.96 -7.11 1.93
CA ARG A 177 -10.91 -6.75 0.97
C ARG A 177 -10.65 -7.91 0.02
N ASP A 178 -10.96 -7.72 -1.25
CA ASP A 178 -10.63 -8.66 -2.32
C ASP A 178 -9.45 -8.14 -3.11
N VAL A 179 -8.44 -8.99 -3.31
CA VAL A 179 -7.25 -8.70 -4.11
C VAL A 179 -7.18 -9.68 -5.27
N GLU A 180 -6.97 -9.18 -6.47
CA GLU A 180 -6.91 -9.98 -7.70
C GLU A 180 -5.73 -9.53 -8.57
N ILE A 181 -4.85 -10.45 -8.94
CA ILE A 181 -3.87 -10.22 -10.00
C ILE A 181 -4.54 -10.27 -11.37
N LEU A 182 -4.13 -9.39 -12.29
CA LEU A 182 -4.73 -9.27 -13.61
C LEU A 182 -3.90 -10.01 -14.67
N GLU A 183 -4.60 -10.67 -15.58
CA GLU A 183 -3.99 -11.21 -16.80
C GLU A 183 -3.72 -10.10 -17.83
N LYS A 184 -2.82 -10.39 -18.78
CA LYS A 184 -2.44 -9.48 -19.86
C LYS A 184 -3.66 -8.87 -20.57
N ASP A 185 -4.60 -9.70 -20.99
CA ASP A 185 -5.81 -9.26 -21.73
C ASP A 185 -6.67 -8.31 -20.88
N ASN A 186 -6.71 -8.51 -19.55
CA ASN A 186 -7.41 -7.62 -18.65
C ASN A 186 -6.69 -6.27 -18.52
N ILE A 187 -5.35 -6.26 -18.45
CA ILE A 187 -4.55 -5.04 -18.41
C ILE A 187 -4.78 -4.20 -19.68
N GLU A 188 -4.64 -4.84 -20.85
CA GLU A 188 -4.85 -4.20 -22.15
C GLU A 188 -6.26 -3.60 -22.27
N LYS A 189 -7.28 -4.35 -21.83
CA LYS A 189 -8.67 -3.90 -21.85
C LYS A 189 -8.94 -2.74 -20.91
N VAL A 190 -8.45 -2.79 -19.67
CA VAL A 190 -8.70 -1.75 -18.65
C VAL A 190 -8.04 -0.43 -19.04
N LEU A 191 -6.79 -0.49 -19.51
CA LEU A 191 -6.03 0.70 -19.88
C LEU A 191 -6.26 1.14 -21.34
N ASN A 192 -6.95 0.33 -22.14
CA ASN A 192 -7.14 0.55 -23.58
C ASN A 192 -5.79 0.72 -24.31
N ILE A 193 -4.87 -0.22 -24.06
CA ILE A 193 -3.52 -0.30 -24.63
C ILE A 193 -3.29 -1.66 -25.29
N SER A 194 -2.16 -1.81 -25.99
CA SER A 194 -1.65 -3.12 -26.40
C SER A 194 -0.22 -3.28 -25.86
N LEU A 195 0.02 -4.37 -25.13
CA LEU A 195 1.34 -4.71 -24.61
C LEU A 195 2.11 -5.46 -25.69
N ALA A 196 3.00 -4.75 -26.36
CA ALA A 196 3.99 -5.33 -27.25
C ALA A 196 4.90 -6.30 -26.46
N GLY A 197 5.48 -7.30 -27.14
CA GLY A 197 6.36 -8.31 -26.53
C GLY A 197 7.71 -7.79 -25.97
N LYS A 198 7.83 -6.47 -25.77
CA LYS A 198 9.01 -5.78 -25.22
C LYS A 198 8.73 -5.13 -23.85
N VAL A 199 7.56 -5.39 -23.27
CA VAL A 199 7.14 -4.84 -21.98
C VAL A 199 6.77 -6.00 -21.06
N SER A 200 7.44 -6.09 -19.92
CA SER A 200 7.03 -6.92 -18.79
C SER A 200 6.02 -6.13 -17.97
N SER A 201 4.98 -6.80 -17.47
CA SER A 201 3.93 -6.13 -16.69
C SER A 201 3.44 -6.97 -15.53
N VAL A 202 3.10 -6.29 -14.43
CA VAL A 202 2.27 -6.83 -13.36
C VAL A 202 1.19 -5.82 -13.05
N ALA A 203 -0.01 -6.32 -12.79
CA ALA A 203 -1.09 -5.47 -12.33
C ALA A 203 -2.00 -6.24 -11.38
N PHE A 204 -2.61 -5.50 -10.48
CA PHE A 204 -3.61 -6.04 -9.58
C PHE A 204 -4.65 -4.99 -9.27
N LYS A 205 -5.80 -5.45 -8.78
CA LYS A 205 -6.84 -4.59 -8.25
C LYS A 205 -7.20 -4.98 -6.84
N THR A 206 -7.61 -4.00 -6.05
CA THR A 206 -8.19 -4.19 -4.74
C THR A 206 -9.59 -3.61 -4.70
N GLN A 207 -10.51 -4.40 -4.16
CA GLN A 207 -11.89 -4.01 -3.91
C GLN A 207 -12.07 -3.97 -2.40
N ASN A 208 -12.23 -2.78 -1.86
CA ASN A 208 -12.41 -2.56 -0.44
C ASN A 208 -13.87 -2.21 -0.18
N THR A 209 -14.55 -3.04 0.62
CA THR A 209 -15.95 -2.84 0.96
C THR A 209 -16.08 -2.60 2.45
N ILE A 210 -16.74 -1.50 2.81
CA ILE A 210 -17.10 -1.17 4.18
C ILE A 210 -18.60 -1.39 4.39
N THR A 211 -18.95 -2.04 5.48
CA THR A 211 -20.33 -2.28 5.91
C THR A 211 -20.53 -1.66 7.30
N ASN A 212 -21.65 -0.96 7.50
CA ASN A 212 -22.11 -0.60 8.83
C ASN A 212 -22.71 -1.83 9.52
N SER A 213 -21.92 -2.50 10.36
CA SER A 213 -22.37 -3.67 11.14
C SER A 213 -22.99 -3.29 12.50
N GLY A 214 -23.20 -1.98 12.73
CA GLY A 214 -23.83 -1.44 13.92
C GLY A 214 -25.35 -1.32 13.80
N THR A 215 -25.94 -0.63 14.78
CA THR A 215 -27.39 -0.39 14.87
C THR A 215 -27.79 1.04 14.55
N ASN A 216 -26.82 1.96 14.42
CA ASN A 216 -27.05 3.38 14.18
C ASN A 216 -26.57 3.77 12.77
N GLU A 217 -27.32 4.65 12.11
CA GLU A 217 -26.93 5.22 10.82
C GLU A 217 -25.74 6.18 10.95
N TRP A 218 -24.83 6.14 9.98
CA TRP A 218 -23.74 7.11 9.84
C TRP A 218 -24.20 8.26 8.95
N THR A 219 -24.09 9.49 9.46
CA THR A 219 -24.67 10.68 8.82
C THR A 219 -23.67 11.82 8.82
N GLU A 220 -23.95 12.89 8.08
CA GLU A 220 -23.15 14.12 8.15
C GLU A 220 -23.05 14.72 9.57
N LYS A 221 -24.02 14.42 10.45
CA LYS A 221 -24.05 14.92 11.83
C LYS A 221 -23.21 14.06 12.77
N THR A 222 -23.27 12.75 12.60
CA THR A 222 -22.59 11.76 13.46
C THR A 222 -21.18 11.44 12.98
N GLY A 223 -20.88 11.75 11.72
CA GLY A 223 -19.65 11.38 11.03
C GLY A 223 -19.79 10.01 10.37
N ALA A 224 -19.05 9.83 9.29
CA ALA A 224 -18.93 8.56 8.57
C ALA A 224 -17.48 8.37 8.13
N PRO A 225 -16.95 7.14 8.14
CA PRO A 225 -15.63 6.87 7.62
C PRO A 225 -15.60 6.97 6.09
N CYS A 226 -14.43 7.23 5.51
CA CYS A 226 -14.15 6.98 4.09
C CYS A 226 -13.10 5.87 3.95
N ILE A 227 -13.07 5.21 2.79
CA ILE A 227 -12.01 4.26 2.42
C ILE A 227 -10.86 5.04 1.78
N TRP A 228 -9.63 4.67 2.09
CA TRP A 228 -8.43 5.28 1.51
C TRP A 228 -7.42 4.19 1.16
N SER A 229 -7.09 4.07 -0.12
CA SER A 229 -5.98 3.22 -0.60
C SER A 229 -4.71 4.04 -0.66
N LEU A 230 -3.64 3.57 -0.03
CA LEU A 230 -2.32 4.19 -0.03
C LEU A 230 -1.33 3.21 -0.60
N ASP A 231 -0.68 3.59 -1.69
CA ASP A 231 0.31 2.75 -2.35
C ASP A 231 1.70 3.23 -1.98
N MET A 232 2.53 2.40 -1.34
CA MET A 232 3.91 2.78 -1.00
C MET A 232 4.89 2.13 -1.98
N PHE A 233 5.51 2.95 -2.81
CA PHE A 233 6.47 2.52 -3.82
C PHE A 233 7.90 2.92 -3.46
N SER A 234 8.86 2.11 -3.91
CA SER A 234 10.29 2.46 -3.77
C SER A 234 10.69 3.57 -4.75
N PRO A 235 11.31 4.68 -4.31
CA PRO A 235 11.70 5.78 -5.19
C PRO A 235 13.07 5.51 -5.83
N SER A 236 13.38 6.28 -6.87
CA SER A 236 14.71 6.43 -7.44
C SER A 236 15.06 7.91 -7.57
N PRO A 237 16.34 8.29 -7.76
CA PRO A 237 16.72 9.68 -8.00
C PRO A 237 15.98 10.35 -9.16
N LYS A 238 15.45 9.57 -10.12
CA LYS A 238 14.71 10.06 -11.29
C LYS A 238 13.22 9.72 -11.28
N THR A 239 12.65 9.39 -10.11
CA THR A 239 11.21 9.18 -9.97
C THR A 239 10.46 10.51 -10.00
N VAL A 240 9.48 10.59 -10.90
CA VAL A 240 8.54 11.70 -10.99
C VAL A 240 7.11 11.15 -10.96
N ILE A 241 6.30 11.65 -10.04
CA ILE A 241 4.86 11.42 -9.97
C ILE A 241 4.16 12.26 -11.05
N VAL A 242 3.14 11.68 -11.67
CA VAL A 242 2.35 12.24 -12.78
C VAL A 242 0.88 12.19 -12.41
N ILE A 243 0.22 13.35 -12.40
CA ILE A 243 -1.18 13.45 -12.00
C ILE A 243 -1.95 14.25 -13.06
N PRO A 244 -2.65 13.57 -13.97
CA PRO A 244 -3.60 14.20 -14.86
C PRO A 244 -4.77 14.83 -14.10
N TYR A 245 -5.12 16.07 -14.42
CA TYR A 245 -6.22 16.81 -13.78
C TYR A 245 -7.16 17.46 -14.80
N ILE A 246 -8.36 17.82 -14.34
CA ILE A 246 -9.40 18.50 -15.09
C ILE A 246 -9.07 20.00 -15.11
N GLU A 247 -8.43 20.43 -16.19
CA GLU A 247 -7.97 21.81 -16.37
C GLU A 247 -9.11 22.82 -16.39
N SER A 248 -10.26 22.45 -16.98
CA SER A 248 -11.43 23.32 -17.14
C SER A 248 -12.25 23.57 -15.87
N ALA A 249 -12.02 22.80 -14.80
CA ALA A 249 -12.71 23.03 -13.53
C ALA A 249 -12.26 24.36 -12.89
N ALA A 250 -12.96 24.83 -11.87
CA ALA A 250 -12.60 26.04 -11.11
C ALA A 250 -11.82 25.70 -9.83
N GLY A 251 -11.27 26.72 -9.16
CA GLY A 251 -10.57 26.58 -7.87
C GLY A 251 -9.11 26.14 -7.98
N LYS A 252 -8.46 25.89 -6.84
CA LYS A 252 -7.06 25.41 -6.80
C LYS A 252 -6.94 24.06 -7.50
N VAL A 253 -5.80 23.81 -8.17
CA VAL A 253 -5.52 22.51 -8.79
C VAL A 253 -5.16 21.47 -7.75
N ALA A 254 -4.34 21.85 -6.77
CA ALA A 254 -3.88 20.98 -5.69
C ALA A 254 -3.73 21.76 -4.38
N THR A 255 -3.89 21.08 -3.26
CA THR A 255 -3.34 21.45 -1.95
C THR A 255 -1.88 20.99 -1.90
N THR A 256 -0.93 21.82 -1.50
CA THR A 256 0.53 21.53 -1.60
C THR A 256 1.30 21.83 -0.32
N ASP A 257 0.61 22.15 0.77
CA ASP A 257 1.17 22.70 2.01
C ASP A 257 0.95 21.85 3.26
N TYR A 258 0.52 20.58 3.10
CA TYR A 258 0.25 19.65 4.21
C TYR A 258 1.39 19.51 5.23
N PHE A 259 2.66 19.59 4.78
CA PHE A 259 3.85 19.55 5.64
C PHE A 259 4.76 20.78 5.41
N GLY A 260 4.14 21.91 5.05
CA GLY A 260 4.81 23.04 4.42
C GLY A 260 4.72 22.96 2.89
N GLU A 261 4.82 24.11 2.25
CA GLU A 261 4.67 24.25 0.79
C GLU A 261 5.74 23.45 0.03
N ILE A 262 5.31 22.64 -0.95
CA ILE A 262 6.25 21.95 -1.85
C ILE A 262 7.06 22.99 -2.64
N ALA A 263 8.39 22.83 -2.63
CA ALA A 263 9.30 23.73 -3.33
C ALA A 263 9.02 23.79 -4.84
N LYS A 264 9.09 25.00 -5.42
CA LYS A 264 8.72 25.27 -6.82
C LYS A 264 9.57 24.54 -7.86
N ASP A 265 10.77 24.12 -7.49
CA ASP A 265 11.68 23.33 -8.32
C ASP A 265 11.40 21.82 -8.24
N ARG A 266 10.38 21.42 -7.49
CA ARG A 266 9.96 20.02 -7.31
C ARG A 266 8.54 19.73 -7.78
N ILE A 267 7.77 20.75 -8.16
CA ILE A 267 6.40 20.59 -8.65
C ILE A 267 6.14 21.53 -9.83
N THR A 268 5.44 21.04 -10.85
CA THR A 268 5.05 21.85 -12.01
C THR A 268 3.70 21.41 -12.55
N TYR A 269 3.00 22.33 -13.23
CA TYR A 269 1.67 22.13 -13.80
C TYR A 269 1.66 22.66 -15.22
N LYS A 270 1.26 21.83 -16.18
CA LYS A 270 1.17 22.23 -17.59
C LYS A 270 0.15 21.37 -18.33
N ASN A 271 -0.72 21.98 -19.13
CA ASN A 271 -1.66 21.30 -20.04
C ASN A 271 -2.49 20.20 -19.35
N GLY A 272 -3.04 20.48 -18.16
CA GLY A 272 -3.81 19.48 -17.41
C GLY A 272 -2.98 18.34 -16.78
N ILE A 273 -1.66 18.47 -16.70
CA ILE A 273 -0.75 17.51 -16.05
C ILE A 273 0.01 18.20 -14.91
N LEU A 274 0.01 17.58 -13.73
CA LEU A 274 0.86 17.94 -12.58
C LEU A 274 1.99 16.93 -12.50
N LEU A 275 3.23 17.41 -12.40
CA LEU A 275 4.42 16.59 -12.16
C LEU A 275 5.04 16.93 -10.81
N PHE A 276 5.44 15.93 -10.04
CA PHE A 276 6.01 16.08 -8.70
C PHE A 276 7.25 15.18 -8.52
N LYS A 277 8.41 15.77 -8.18
CA LYS A 277 9.67 15.04 -7.98
C LYS A 277 9.58 14.20 -6.70
N ALA A 278 9.68 12.87 -6.86
CA ALA A 278 9.48 11.89 -5.79
C ALA A 278 10.74 11.02 -5.57
N ASP A 279 11.87 11.70 -5.35
CA ASP A 279 13.21 11.10 -5.24
C ASP A 279 13.59 10.61 -3.83
N GLY A 280 12.68 10.70 -2.88
CA GLY A 280 12.95 10.36 -1.48
C GLY A 280 13.81 11.37 -0.69
N LYS A 281 14.13 12.55 -1.26
CA LYS A 281 15.08 13.52 -0.67
C LYS A 281 14.44 14.78 -0.08
N SER A 282 13.13 14.97 -0.25
CA SER A 282 12.41 16.13 0.29
C SER A 282 11.01 15.73 0.67
N ARG A 283 10.63 15.95 1.93
CA ARG A 283 9.26 15.70 2.35
C ARG A 283 8.30 16.63 1.63
N GLY A 284 7.21 16.08 1.09
CA GLY A 284 6.17 16.87 0.44
C GLY A 284 4.92 16.04 0.23
N LYS A 285 3.76 16.59 0.56
CA LYS A 285 2.46 15.97 0.32
C LYS A 285 1.56 16.94 -0.42
N LEU A 286 0.82 16.42 -1.38
CA LEU A 286 -0.21 17.16 -2.08
C LEU A 286 -1.54 16.41 -2.08
N GLY A 287 -2.61 17.12 -2.37
CA GLY A 287 -3.94 16.57 -2.57
C GLY A 287 -4.65 17.23 -3.75
N ILE A 288 -5.42 16.46 -4.50
CA ILE A 288 -6.23 16.94 -5.63
C ILE A 288 -7.71 16.93 -5.22
N PRO A 289 -8.39 18.08 -5.30
CA PRO A 289 -9.81 18.16 -4.98
C PRO A 289 -10.66 17.29 -5.94
N PRO A 290 -11.82 16.79 -5.49
CA PRO A 290 -12.69 15.94 -6.30
C PRO A 290 -13.13 16.58 -7.63
N GLY A 291 -13.32 17.90 -7.67
CA GLY A 291 -13.67 18.60 -8.90
C GLY A 291 -12.55 18.68 -9.94
N ARG A 292 -11.30 18.41 -9.53
CA ARG A 292 -10.08 18.54 -10.34
C ARG A 292 -9.47 17.20 -10.72
N VAL A 293 -9.68 16.17 -9.93
CA VAL A 293 -9.02 14.87 -10.10
C VAL A 293 -9.60 14.09 -11.30
N LYS A 294 -8.74 13.33 -11.99
CA LYS A 294 -9.16 12.26 -12.91
C LYS A 294 -8.97 10.91 -12.21
N ASN A 295 -9.61 9.86 -12.72
CA ASN A 295 -9.57 8.51 -12.14
C ASN A 295 -8.23 7.76 -12.38
N VAL A 296 -7.13 8.49 -12.59
CA VAL A 296 -5.83 7.94 -12.94
C VAL A 296 -4.72 8.82 -12.39
N ALA A 297 -3.65 8.19 -11.92
CA ALA A 297 -2.37 8.81 -11.62
C ALA A 297 -1.24 7.85 -12.01
N GLY A 298 0.00 8.28 -11.91
CA GLY A 298 1.13 7.41 -12.17
C GLY A 298 2.45 8.00 -11.70
N SER A 299 3.52 7.30 -12.02
CA SER A 299 4.89 7.77 -11.83
C SER A 299 5.81 7.12 -12.86
N TYR A 300 6.95 7.76 -13.13
CA TYR A 300 7.99 7.19 -13.97
C TYR A 300 9.35 7.34 -13.30
N ALA A 301 10.05 6.22 -13.13
CA ALA A 301 11.45 6.18 -12.70
C ALA A 301 12.35 6.02 -13.93
N ALA A 302 12.84 7.14 -14.47
CA ALA A 302 13.51 7.16 -15.77
C ALA A 302 14.85 6.38 -15.81
N ASP A 303 15.56 6.33 -14.69
CA ASP A 303 16.80 5.56 -14.50
C ASP A 303 16.56 4.06 -14.34
N GLN A 304 15.33 3.65 -14.01
CA GLN A 304 14.96 2.26 -13.78
C GLN A 304 14.02 1.71 -14.87
N HIS A 305 13.58 2.56 -15.81
CA HIS A 305 12.61 2.22 -16.85
C HIS A 305 11.33 1.59 -16.29
N VAL A 306 10.82 2.14 -15.18
CA VAL A 306 9.58 1.69 -14.54
C VAL A 306 8.51 2.75 -14.69
N LEU A 307 7.43 2.42 -15.40
CA LEU A 307 6.20 3.19 -15.45
C LEU A 307 5.17 2.54 -14.52
N THR A 308 4.73 3.29 -13.52
CA THR A 308 3.64 2.90 -12.62
C THR A 308 2.40 3.70 -12.97
N ILE A 309 1.25 3.03 -13.01
CA ILE A 309 -0.06 3.65 -13.19
C ILE A 309 -0.97 3.16 -12.07
N THR A 310 -1.78 4.07 -11.53
CA THR A 310 -2.88 3.73 -10.63
C THR A 310 -4.20 4.18 -11.22
N MET A 311 -5.24 3.37 -11.05
CA MET A 311 -6.62 3.71 -11.42
C MET A 311 -7.54 3.47 -10.24
N PHE A 312 -8.55 4.32 -10.06
CA PHE A 312 -9.39 4.27 -8.87
C PHE A 312 -10.78 4.84 -9.13
N ASP A 313 -11.73 4.43 -8.29
CA ASP A 313 -13.06 5.03 -8.29
C ASP A 313 -13.01 6.50 -7.87
N ILE A 314 -13.85 7.31 -8.53
CA ILE A 314 -13.95 8.73 -8.20
C ILE A 314 -15.37 9.25 -8.41
N ASN A 315 -15.83 10.09 -7.48
CA ASN A 315 -17.06 10.86 -7.65
C ASN A 315 -16.78 12.36 -7.56
N ASN A 316 -16.55 12.99 -8.72
CA ASN A 316 -16.19 14.43 -8.81
C ASN A 316 -17.25 15.41 -8.30
N LYS A 317 -18.45 14.92 -7.95
CA LYS A 317 -19.55 15.73 -7.42
C LYS A 317 -19.82 15.48 -5.94
N ALA A 318 -19.17 14.49 -5.34
CA ALA A 318 -19.36 14.17 -3.93
C ALA A 318 -18.53 15.07 -3.02
N LYS A 319 -18.89 15.06 -1.73
CA LYS A 319 -18.08 15.58 -0.64
C LYS A 319 -16.93 14.62 -0.34
N TYR A 320 -15.80 15.15 0.11
CA TYR A 320 -14.62 14.39 0.52
C TYR A 320 -14.16 14.84 1.89
N LEU A 321 -13.66 13.91 2.70
CA LEU A 321 -13.31 14.23 4.09
C LEU A 321 -11.98 14.98 4.17
N ASN A 322 -11.97 16.11 4.88
CA ASN A 322 -10.74 16.80 5.23
C ASN A 322 -9.92 15.93 6.21
N GLN A 323 -8.65 15.70 5.88
CA GLN A 323 -7.72 14.86 6.63
C GLN A 323 -6.81 15.65 7.58
N GLU A 324 -6.83 16.98 7.51
CA GLU A 324 -5.97 17.86 8.31
C GLU A 324 -6.22 17.73 9.80
N TRP A 325 -5.15 17.82 10.59
CA TRP A 325 -5.16 17.70 12.05
C TRP A 325 -5.67 18.98 12.73
N THR A 326 -6.91 19.33 12.46
CA THR A 326 -7.65 20.42 13.12
C THR A 326 -9.14 20.10 13.14
N PRO A 327 -9.84 20.31 14.28
CA PRO A 327 -11.29 20.16 14.34
C PRO A 327 -12.07 21.37 13.79
N ASP A 328 -11.37 22.46 13.45
CA ASP A 328 -11.98 23.79 13.23
C ASP A 328 -12.33 24.08 11.77
N LYS A 329 -11.96 23.17 10.85
CA LYS A 329 -12.29 23.26 9.42
C LYS A 329 -13.56 22.50 9.09
N ASP A 330 -14.16 22.87 7.95
CA ASP A 330 -15.25 22.07 7.38
C ASP A 330 -14.75 20.63 7.12
N PRO A 331 -15.37 19.60 7.72
CA PRO A 331 -14.93 18.23 7.55
C PRO A 331 -15.14 17.70 6.13
N PHE A 332 -15.87 18.41 5.25
CA PHE A 332 -16.26 17.93 3.92
C PHE A 332 -15.55 18.64 2.75
N THR A 333 -14.41 19.29 3.01
CA THR A 333 -13.60 19.99 2.01
C THR A 333 -12.27 19.29 1.72
N GLY A 334 -12.25 17.96 1.76
CA GLY A 334 -11.06 17.16 1.54
C GLY A 334 -10.68 16.97 0.07
N ASP A 335 -9.54 16.33 -0.10
CA ASP A 335 -9.00 15.91 -1.40
C ASP A 335 -9.39 14.44 -1.68
N ALA A 336 -9.42 14.08 -2.96
CA ALA A 336 -9.87 12.77 -3.43
C ALA A 336 -8.72 11.85 -3.90
N MET A 337 -7.57 12.45 -4.18
CA MET A 337 -6.33 11.77 -4.52
C MET A 337 -5.20 12.53 -3.85
N ASN A 338 -4.24 11.81 -3.28
CA ASN A 338 -3.08 12.39 -2.65
C ASN A 338 -1.81 11.78 -3.23
N ALA A 339 -0.72 12.53 -3.16
CA ALA A 339 0.61 12.04 -3.45
C ALA A 339 1.59 12.53 -2.40
N TYR A 340 2.55 11.67 -2.07
CA TYR A 340 3.55 11.94 -1.04
C TYR A 340 4.94 11.55 -1.52
N ASN A 341 5.94 12.34 -1.13
CA ASN A 341 7.35 11.98 -1.21
C ASN A 341 7.91 11.98 0.20
N ASP A 342 8.43 10.83 0.65
CA ASP A 342 9.08 10.72 1.94
C ASP A 342 10.50 11.26 1.86
N GLY A 343 10.79 12.33 2.59
CA GLY A 343 12.14 12.88 2.71
C GLY A 343 12.50 13.12 4.18
N PRO A 344 13.78 13.44 4.47
CA PRO A 344 14.22 13.67 5.84
C PRO A 344 13.41 14.74 6.56
N LEU A 345 13.15 14.52 7.84
CA LEU A 345 12.61 15.51 8.77
C LEU A 345 13.69 16.54 9.16
N ALA A 346 13.29 17.59 9.87
CA ALA A 346 14.20 18.65 10.32
C ALA A 346 15.33 18.15 11.22
N ASP A 347 15.12 17.04 11.95
CA ASP A 347 16.14 16.38 12.78
C ASP A 347 17.01 15.37 11.99
N GLY A 348 16.79 15.24 10.68
CA GLY A 348 17.49 14.32 9.79
C GLY A 348 16.98 12.87 9.83
N SER A 349 16.00 12.56 10.69
CA SER A 349 15.37 11.24 10.69
C SER A 349 14.45 11.07 9.46
N GLN A 350 14.29 9.83 9.01
CA GLN A 350 13.44 9.48 7.87
C GLN A 350 12.89 8.07 8.06
N MET A 351 11.61 7.88 7.74
CA MET A 351 10.97 6.55 7.81
C MET A 351 11.40 5.67 6.63
N GLY A 352 11.36 6.24 5.43
CA GLY A 352 11.61 5.58 4.15
C GLY A 352 13.08 5.54 3.73
N PRO A 353 13.37 5.80 2.43
CA PRO A 353 12.53 6.55 1.50
C PRO A 353 11.45 5.71 0.78
N PHE A 354 10.27 6.30 0.58
CA PHE A 354 9.16 5.82 -0.27
C PHE A 354 8.44 7.02 -0.90
N TYR A 355 7.59 6.76 -1.90
CA TYR A 355 6.59 7.73 -2.35
C TYR A 355 5.23 7.06 -2.40
N GLU A 356 4.17 7.88 -2.32
CA GLU A 356 2.80 7.38 -2.35
C GLU A 356 1.99 7.96 -3.50
N LEU A 357 1.15 7.10 -4.08
CA LEU A 357 -0.05 7.47 -4.82
C LEU A 357 -1.23 6.94 -4.03
N GLU A 358 -2.23 7.79 -3.82
CA GLU A 358 -3.29 7.48 -2.88
C GLU A 358 -4.65 7.87 -3.47
N SER A 359 -5.69 7.09 -3.18
CA SER A 359 -7.06 7.39 -3.60
C SER A 359 -8.04 7.26 -2.45
N VAL A 360 -9.01 8.17 -2.39
CA VAL A 360 -9.97 8.27 -1.29
C VAL A 360 -11.38 8.07 -1.85
N SER A 361 -12.25 7.41 -1.09
CA SER A 361 -13.69 7.36 -1.38
C SER A 361 -14.40 8.58 -0.78
N PRO A 362 -15.63 8.91 -1.23
CA PRO A 362 -16.52 9.77 -0.44
C PRO A 362 -16.77 9.19 0.97
N PRO A 363 -17.20 10.02 1.94
CA PRO A 363 -17.66 9.51 3.23
C PRO A 363 -18.85 8.57 3.05
N THR A 364 -18.86 7.48 3.81
CA THR A 364 -19.82 6.39 3.66
C THR A 364 -21.01 6.57 4.59
N PHE A 365 -21.99 7.39 4.20
CA PHE A 365 -23.22 7.60 4.99
C PHE A 365 -24.14 6.37 4.88
N LEU A 366 -23.89 5.38 5.73
CA LEU A 366 -24.51 4.05 5.67
C LEU A 366 -25.49 3.81 6.82
N LYS A 367 -26.68 3.30 6.50
CA LYS A 367 -27.60 2.68 7.48
C LYS A 367 -27.07 1.32 7.95
N PRO A 368 -27.58 0.77 9.07
CA PRO A 368 -27.29 -0.59 9.49
C PRO A 368 -27.45 -1.61 8.34
N GLY A 369 -26.39 -2.37 8.07
CA GLY A 369 -26.32 -3.38 7.03
C GLY A 369 -26.02 -2.85 5.62
N GLU A 370 -26.04 -1.54 5.38
CA GLU A 370 -25.65 -0.96 4.09
C GLU A 370 -24.13 -1.03 3.89
N LYS A 371 -23.73 -1.03 2.62
CA LYS A 371 -22.34 -1.20 2.18
C LYS A 371 -21.92 -0.11 1.20
N HIS A 372 -20.63 0.20 1.20
CA HIS A 372 -19.97 0.99 0.17
C HIS A 372 -18.68 0.30 -0.26
N THR A 373 -18.33 0.42 -1.55
CA THR A 373 -17.15 -0.21 -2.14
C THR A 373 -16.32 0.84 -2.87
N HIS A 374 -15.00 0.75 -2.73
CA HIS A 374 -14.02 1.55 -3.45
C HIS A 374 -13.03 0.62 -4.15
N MET A 375 -12.90 0.76 -5.47
CA MET A 375 -11.93 0.04 -6.28
C MET A 375 -10.66 0.86 -6.49
N HIS A 376 -9.53 0.17 -6.40
CA HIS A 376 -8.20 0.69 -6.71
C HIS A 376 -7.44 -0.35 -7.54
N SER A 377 -6.55 0.07 -8.43
CA SER A 377 -5.73 -0.82 -9.26
C SER A 377 -4.37 -0.21 -9.49
N VAL A 378 -3.34 -1.06 -9.40
CA VAL A 378 -1.93 -0.69 -9.61
C VAL A 378 -1.41 -1.49 -10.79
N PHE A 379 -0.65 -0.83 -11.65
CA PHE A 379 -0.03 -1.40 -12.84
C PHE A 379 1.43 -0.97 -12.89
N HIS A 380 2.32 -1.93 -13.06
CA HIS A 380 3.74 -1.69 -13.32
C HIS A 380 4.12 -2.21 -14.70
N PHE A 381 4.88 -1.40 -15.43
CA PHE A 381 5.42 -1.72 -16.74
C PHE A 381 6.92 -1.46 -16.74
N THR A 382 7.69 -2.43 -17.23
CA THR A 382 9.14 -2.33 -17.43
C THR A 382 9.52 -2.79 -18.83
N GLY A 383 10.61 -2.25 -19.38
CA GLY A 383 11.12 -2.65 -20.69
C GLY A 383 11.47 -1.48 -21.61
N ASP A 384 11.21 -1.65 -22.90
CA ASP A 384 11.60 -0.69 -23.93
C ASP A 384 10.95 0.70 -23.73
N LYS A 385 11.78 1.75 -23.74
CA LYS A 385 11.33 3.13 -23.50
C LYS A 385 10.26 3.60 -24.49
N THR A 386 10.32 3.19 -25.75
CA THR A 386 9.33 3.60 -26.77
C THR A 386 7.97 2.98 -26.47
N ALA A 387 7.95 1.69 -26.13
CA ALA A 387 6.72 1.00 -25.76
C ALA A 387 6.12 1.56 -24.45
N LEU A 388 6.94 1.83 -23.44
CA LEU A 388 6.48 2.49 -22.21
C LEU A 388 5.93 3.90 -22.49
N ASN A 389 6.52 4.62 -23.45
CA ASN A 389 6.05 5.95 -23.83
C ASN A 389 4.67 5.93 -24.50
N GLU A 390 4.39 4.91 -25.32
CA GLU A 390 3.05 4.74 -25.89
C GLU A 390 1.99 4.57 -24.79
N ILE A 391 2.30 3.80 -23.74
CA ILE A 391 1.42 3.62 -22.57
C ILE A 391 1.25 4.96 -21.83
N ALA A 392 2.35 5.65 -21.52
CA ALA A 392 2.31 6.93 -20.78
C ALA A 392 1.50 8.00 -21.52
N VAL A 393 1.70 8.17 -22.83
CA VAL A 393 0.93 9.12 -23.64
C VAL A 393 -0.54 8.74 -23.68
N LYS A 394 -0.85 7.46 -23.82
CA LYS A 394 -2.23 6.97 -23.92
C LYS A 394 -3.00 7.12 -22.61
N VAL A 395 -2.38 6.80 -21.48
CA VAL A 395 -3.05 6.68 -20.18
C VAL A 395 -2.89 7.96 -19.34
N LEU A 396 -1.68 8.53 -19.30
CA LEU A 396 -1.37 9.71 -18.49
C LEU A 396 -1.42 11.00 -19.30
N GLY A 397 -1.43 10.94 -20.64
CA GLY A 397 -1.51 12.14 -21.49
C GLY A 397 -0.21 12.94 -21.56
N VAL A 398 0.93 12.34 -21.20
CA VAL A 398 2.25 12.99 -21.20
C VAL A 398 3.32 11.99 -21.65
N SER A 399 4.35 12.47 -22.36
CA SER A 399 5.46 11.63 -22.80
C SER A 399 6.49 11.37 -21.68
N LEU A 400 7.23 10.25 -21.78
CA LEU A 400 8.31 9.95 -20.84
C LEU A 400 9.45 10.96 -20.89
N ASP A 401 9.68 11.58 -22.06
CA ASP A 401 10.69 12.63 -22.20
C ASP A 401 10.28 13.92 -21.47
N GLU A 402 9.01 14.29 -21.53
CA GLU A 402 8.48 15.40 -20.74
C GLU A 402 8.56 15.12 -19.24
N ILE A 403 8.24 13.90 -18.81
CA ILE A 403 8.34 13.50 -17.40
C ILE A 403 9.81 13.56 -16.92
N ALA A 404 10.72 12.93 -17.67
CA ALA A 404 12.13 12.86 -17.32
C ALA A 404 12.84 14.23 -17.40
N GLY A 405 12.36 15.14 -18.25
CA GLY A 405 12.88 16.50 -18.41
C GLY A 405 12.22 17.56 -17.51
N ALA A 406 11.28 17.18 -16.66
CA ALA A 406 10.46 18.13 -15.89
C ALA A 406 11.27 18.92 -14.84
N PHE A 407 12.30 18.30 -14.27
CA PHE A 407 13.11 18.87 -13.21
C PHE A 407 14.58 18.76 -13.56
N LYS A 408 15.38 19.72 -13.08
CA LYS A 408 16.84 19.62 -13.16
C LYS A 408 17.32 18.52 -12.21
N ASP A 409 18.37 17.82 -12.64
CA ASP A 409 19.03 16.79 -11.83
C ASP A 409 19.60 17.40 -10.54
#